data_AF-A0A9W7F3F9-F1
#
_entry.id   AF-A0A9W7F3F9-F1
#
_cell.length_a   1.000
_cell.length_b   1.000
_cell.length_c   1.000
_cell.angle_alpha   90.00
_cell.angle_beta   90.00
_cell.angle_gamma   90.00
#
_symmetry.space_group_name_H-M   'P 1'
#
loop_
_entity.id
_entity.type
_entity.pdbx_description
1 polymer ?
#
loop_
_entity_poly.entity_id
_entity_poly.type
_entity_poly.pdbx_seq_one_letter_code
_entity_poly.pdbx_strand_id
1 'polypeptide(L)' 'MAPFVYRGAGKRGSPHLSEAEKFCVKEACLIQKCLARNGSREEKCDDVIEFWRDCVTRNQIRLEKKKEKEGK' A
#
# COMPACT_ATOMS: atom_id res chain seq x y z
N MET A 1 3.47 3.73 16.91
CA MET A 1 3.46 3.46 15.46
C MET A 1 3.09 2.00 15.27
N ALA A 2 2.08 1.69 14.45
CA ALA A 2 1.74 0.29 14.13
C ALA A 2 2.74 -0.27 13.11
N PRO A 3 3.15 -1.55 13.21
CA PRO A 3 4.07 -2.17 12.26
C PRO A 3 3.45 -2.19 10.85
N PHE A 4 4.28 -2.02 9.81
CA PHE A 4 3.82 -2.14 8.43
C PHE A 4 3.49 -3.61 8.13
N VAL A 5 2.20 -3.96 8.12
CA VAL A 5 1.74 -5.31 7.80
C VAL A 5 1.18 -5.32 6.37
N TYR A 6 2.06 -5.45 5.38
CA TYR A 6 1.62 -5.83 4.04
C TYR A 6 1.43 -7.34 3.95
N ARG A 7 0.19 -7.78 4.15
CA ARG A 7 -0.24 -9.15 3.81
C ARG A 7 -0.34 -9.22 2.29
N GLY A 8 0.70 -9.78 1.67
CA GLY A 8 0.77 -9.96 0.21
C GLY A 8 -0.55 -10.47 -0.36
N ALA A 9 -0.86 -10.03 -1.58
CA ALA A 9 -2.04 -10.46 -2.33
C ALA A 9 -1.93 -11.95 -2.72
N GLY A 10 -2.02 -12.84 -1.73
CA GLY A 10 -2.15 -14.27 -1.98
C GLY A 10 -3.42 -14.55 -2.80
N LYS A 11 -3.48 -15.76 -3.38
CA LYS A 11 -4.52 -16.30 -4.27
C LYS A 11 -5.99 -16.17 -3.77
N ARG A 12 -6.20 -15.67 -2.56
CA ARG A 12 -7.48 -15.33 -1.95
C ARG A 12 -7.38 -13.87 -1.52
N GLY A 13 -7.99 -12.97 -2.28
CA GLY A 13 -7.95 -11.53 -2.05
C GLY A 13 -8.08 -11.20 -0.57
N SER A 14 -7.07 -10.54 -0.01
CA SER A 14 -7.05 -10.12 1.39
C SER A 14 -8.26 -9.20 1.61
N PRO A 15 -9.26 -9.60 2.42
CA PRO A 15 -10.51 -8.85 2.58
C PRO A 15 -10.33 -7.48 3.27
N HIS A 16 -9.10 -7.16 3.69
CA HIS A 16 -8.77 -5.95 4.43
C HIS A 16 -7.99 -4.89 3.61
N LEU A 17 -7.66 -5.16 2.35
CA LEU A 17 -6.98 -4.14 1.53
C LEU A 17 -8.02 -3.20 0.93
N SER A 18 -7.88 -1.91 1.23
CA SER A 18 -8.66 -0.85 0.61
C SER A 18 -8.45 -0.83 -0.91
N GLU A 19 -9.40 -0.26 -1.65
CA GLU A 19 -9.24 -0.10 -3.11
C GLU A 19 -7.97 0.68 -3.45
N ALA A 20 -7.60 1.69 -2.67
CA ALA A 20 -6.37 2.45 -2.85
C ALA A 20 -5.12 1.56 -2.71
N GLU A 21 -5.09 0.69 -1.70
CA GLU A 21 -3.98 -0.26 -1.51
C GLU A 21 -3.87 -1.29 -2.64
N LYS A 22 -5.01 -1.68 -3.24
CA LYS A 22 -5.01 -2.57 -4.42
C LYS A 22 -4.34 -1.93 -5.63
N PHE A 23 -4.47 -0.62 -5.81
CA PHE A 23 -3.75 0.10 -6.88
C PHE A 23 -2.24 0.16 -6.64
N CYS A 24 -1.82 0.18 -5.37
CA CYS A 24 -0.42 0.34 -4.95
C CYS A 24 0.28 -1.00 -4.65
N VAL A 25 -0.20 -2.11 -5.22
CA VAL A 25 0.37 -3.45 -5.02
C VAL A 25 1.82 -3.55 -5.53
N LYS A 26 2.17 -2.82 -6.60
CA LYS A 26 3.54 -2.84 -7.14
C LYS A 26 4.54 -2.27 -6.13
N GLU A 27 4.19 -1.14 -5.52
CA GLU A 27 4.96 -0.44 -4.50
C GLU A 27 5.06 -1.29 -3.23
N ALA A 28 3.98 -1.96 -2.84
CA ALA A 28 4.00 -2.87 -1.70
C ALA A 28 4.93 -4.07 -1.92
N CYS A 29 5.01 -4.61 -3.14
CA CYS A 29 5.99 -5.63 -3.51
C CYS A 29 7.44 -5.13 -3.39
N LEU A 30 7.71 -3.83 -3.61
CA LEU A 30 9.03 -3.26 -3.39
C LEU A 30 9.40 -3.24 -1.91
N ILE A 31 8.43 -2.98 -1.03
CA ILE A 31 8.65 -3.06 0.42
C ILE A 31 9.00 -4.50 0.83
N GLN A 32 8.26 -5.50 0.33
CA GLN A 32 8.60 -6.90 0.60
C GLN A 32 10.00 -7.27 0.12
N LYS A 33 10.41 -6.80 -1.08
CA LYS A 33 11.77 -7.00 -1.59
C LYS A 33 12.82 -6.30 -0.72
N CYS A 34 12.53 -5.09 -0.25
CA CYS A 34 13.43 -4.35 0.61
C CYS A 34 13.60 -5.04 1.97
N LEU A 35 12.50 -5.47 2.59
CA LEU A 35 12.51 -6.22 3.85
C LEU A 35 13.28 -7.53 3.70
N ALA A 36 13.04 -8.28 2.62
CA ALA A 36 13.77 -9.52 2.34
C ALA A 36 15.29 -9.30 2.20
N ARG A 37 15.72 -8.16 1.64
CA ARG A 37 17.15 -7.81 1.50
C ARG A 37 17.79 -7.27 2.78
N ASN A 38 17.01 -6.59 3.61
CA ASN A 38 17.50 -5.91 4.81
C ASN A 38 17.26 -6.66 6.12
N GLY A 39 16.83 -7.93 6.04
CA GLY A 39 16.57 -8.75 7.23
C GLY A 39 15.33 -8.27 8.01
N SER A 40 14.29 -7.87 7.29
CA SER A 40 13.02 -7.36 7.84
C SER A 40 13.15 -6.07 8.66
N ARG A 41 14.24 -5.31 8.48
CA ARG A 41 14.43 -4.01 9.13
C ARG A 41 13.69 -2.92 8.36
N GLU A 42 12.52 -2.55 8.86
CA GLU A 42 11.68 -1.48 8.28
C GLU A 42 12.41 -0.15 8.19
N GLU A 43 13.26 0.19 9.16
CA GLU A 43 14.09 1.41 9.20
C GLU A 43 14.98 1.60 7.95
N LYS A 44 15.35 0.50 7.28
CA LYS A 44 16.16 0.52 6.05
C LYS A 44 15.34 0.60 4.78
N CYS A 45 14.02 0.55 4.92
CA CYS A 45 13.04 0.52 3.84
C CYS A 45 12.09 1.72 3.89
N ASP A 46 12.43 2.74 4.68
CA ASP A 46 11.59 3.91 4.93
C ASP A 46 11.20 4.62 3.63
N ASP A 47 12.16 4.84 2.72
CA ASP A 47 11.91 5.44 1.39
C ASP A 47 10.83 4.69 0.59
N VAL A 48 10.88 3.35 0.64
CA VAL A 48 9.97 2.48 -0.12
C VAL A 48 8.58 2.43 0.53
N ILE A 49 8.55 2.53 1.86
CA ILE A 49 7.33 2.63 2.66
C ILE A 49 6.67 3.98 2.43
N GLU A 50 7.42 5.07 2.42
CA GLU A 50 6.94 6.41 2.12
C GLU A 50 6.35 6.45 0.70
N PHE A 51 7.06 5.89 -0.29
CA PHE A 51 6.57 5.83 -1.66
C PHE A 51 5.23 5.08 -1.80
N TRP A 52 5.06 3.98 -1.06
CA TRP A 52 3.78 3.26 -1.01
C TRP A 52 2.69 4.09 -0.32
N ARG A 53 2.99 4.75 0.81
CA ARG A 53 2.03 5.63 1.50
C ARG A 53 1.55 6.76 0.58
N ASP A 54 2.46 7.36 -0.17
CA ASP A 54 2.14 8.38 -1.16
C ASP A 54 1.27 7.86 -2.29
N CYS A 55 1.52 6.64 -2.77
CA CYS A 55 0.63 5.98 -3.72
C CYS A 55 -0.78 5.80 -3.13
N VAL A 56 -0.88 5.28 -1.89
CA VAL A 56 -2.17 5.02 -1.23
C VAL A 56 -2.93 6.33 -1.03
N THR A 57 -2.29 7.37 -0.48
CA THR A 57 -2.90 8.69 -0.26
C THR A 57 -3.43 9.29 -1.57
N ARG A 58 -2.64 9.28 -2.64
CA ARG A 58 -3.07 9.80 -3.95
C ARG A 58 -4.27 9.05 -4.51
N ASN A 59 -4.30 7.73 -4.38
CA ASN A 59 -5.41 6.90 -4.85
C ASN A 59 -6.64 7.02 -3.94
N GLN A 60 -6.46 7.19 -2.63
CA GLN A 60 -7.56 7.45 -1.70
C GLN A 60 -8.29 8.74 -2.08
N ILE A 61 -7.57 9.83 -2.28
CA ILE A 61 -8.12 11.13 -2.73
C ILE A 61 -8.82 10.97 -4.08
N ARG A 62 -8.25 10.19 -5.00
CA ARG A 62 -8.87 9.93 -6.32
C ARG A 62 -10.20 9.17 -6.18
N LEU A 63 -10.26 8.17 -5.30
CA LEU A 63 -11.48 7.40 -5.04
C LEU A 63 -12.56 8.25 -4.37
N GLU A 64 -12.18 9.12 -3.43
CA GLU A 64 -13.11 10.07 -2.79
C GLU A 64 -13.70 11.04 -3.81
N LYS A 65 -12.86 11.64 -4.67
CA LYS A 65 -13.32 12.51 -5.78
C LYS A 65 -14.22 11.78 -6.77
N LYS A 66 -14.01 10.48 -6.97
CA LYS A 66 -14.86 9.66 -7.84
C LYS A 66 -16.24 9.45 -7.21
N LYS A 67 -16.30 9.11 -5.92
CA LYS A 67 -17.55 8.95 -5.17
C LYS A 67 -18.39 10.22 -5.14
N GLU A 68 -17.77 11.39 -4.97
CA GLU A 68 -18.47 12.67 -5.00
C GLU A 68 -19.13 12.97 -6.37
N LYS A 69 -18.53 12.51 -7.46
CA LYS A 69 -19.07 12.68 -8.82
C LYS A 69 -20.15 11.68 -9.21
N GLU A 70 -20.16 10.48 -8.60
CA GLU A 70 -21.20 9.47 -8.84
C GLU A 70 -22.44 9.68 -7.94
N GLY A 71 -22.33 10.50 -6.88
CA GLY A 71 -23.43 10.82 -5.97
C GLY A 71 -24.23 12.08 -6.29
N LYS A 72 -23.96 12.73 -7.43
CA LYS A 72 -24.65 13.95 -7.90
C LYS A 72 -25.29 13.71 -9.26
#